data_AF-A0A2N1WCQ3-F1
#
_entry.id   AF-A0A2N1WCQ3-F1
#
_cell.length_a   1.000
_cell.length_b   1.000
_cell.length_c   1.000
_cell.angle_alpha   90.00
_cell.angle_beta   90.00
_cell.angle_gamma   90.00
#
_symmetry.space_group_name_H-M   'P 1'
#
loop_
_entity.id
_entity.type
_entity.pdbx_description
1 polymer ?
#
loop_
_entity_poly.entity_id
_entity_poly.type
_entity_poly.pdbx_seq_one_letter_code
_entity_poly.pdbx_strand_id
1 'polypeptide(L)'
;MPNALQLPNDLDALKALVVEQVVRNEQLNARIILLQEQLNLALAKRYAASSEKVSADQIRLFDEAEVEAPADVAADVDVTPVTIAEHTRTRRGRKPLPAALPRIDVIHELPEAERVCPHDGAVLKAIGEVVSEQLDIVPATIRVLKHIRVTYACECGQCLKTAPLPPQPIPRSLASPGLLAHIVVSKYQDALPLYRQEQILQRIGVDLPRATLANWMIQAGTLIQPLINLLRDRL
;
A
#
# COMPACT_ATOMS: atom_id res chain seq x y z
N MET A 1 -7.32 64.80 -14.63
CA MET A 1 -6.38 65.62 -15.43
C MET A 1 -5.36 64.68 -16.07
N PRO A 2 -5.55 64.17 -17.29
CA PRO A 2 -4.44 63.59 -18.02
C PRO A 2 -3.60 64.74 -18.56
N ASN A 3 -2.44 64.97 -17.96
CA ASN A 3 -1.39 65.77 -18.58
C ASN A 3 -1.01 65.01 -19.85
N ALA A 4 -1.34 65.55 -21.01
CA ALA A 4 -0.76 65.10 -22.26
C ALA A 4 0.76 65.27 -22.11
N LEU A 5 1.47 64.18 -21.86
CA LEU A 5 2.93 64.17 -21.85
C LEU A 5 3.36 64.63 -23.24
N GLN A 6 3.81 65.88 -23.35
CA GLN A 6 4.46 66.40 -24.54
C GLN A 6 5.74 65.59 -24.73
N LEU A 7 5.60 64.50 -25.50
CA LEU A 7 6.70 63.67 -25.91
C LEU A 7 7.55 64.48 -26.89
N PRO A 8 8.89 64.53 -26.71
CA PRO A 8 9.78 65.13 -27.68
C PRO A 8 9.58 64.49 -29.06
N ASN A 9 9.55 65.29 -30.12
CA ASN A 9 9.45 64.78 -31.51
C ASN A 9 10.83 64.38 -32.10
N ASP A 10 11.89 64.52 -31.31
CA ASP A 10 13.25 64.15 -31.70
C ASP A 10 13.52 62.67 -31.37
N LEU A 11 14.06 61.93 -32.34
CA LEU A 11 14.25 60.48 -32.24
C LEU A 11 15.21 60.10 -31.12
N ASP A 12 16.26 60.89 -30.91
CA ASP A 12 17.27 60.59 -29.90
C ASP A 12 16.78 60.95 -28.49
N ALA A 13 15.97 62.01 -28.36
CA ALA A 13 15.27 62.34 -27.11
C ALA A 13 14.23 61.27 -26.72
N LEU A 14 13.51 60.69 -27.69
CA LEU A 14 12.59 59.58 -27.45
C LEU A 14 13.32 58.30 -27.03
N LYS A 15 14.45 57.95 -27.66
CA LYS A 15 15.28 56.80 -27.25
C LYS A 15 15.79 56.96 -25.81
N ALA A 16 16.24 58.16 -25.43
CA ALA A 16 16.69 58.44 -24.07
C ALA A 16 15.55 58.25 -23.04
N LEU A 17 14.35 58.74 -23.34
CA LEU A 17 13.17 58.53 -22.50
C LEU A 17 12.78 57.05 -22.39
N VAL A 18 12.87 56.28 -23.48
CA VAL A 18 12.58 54.84 -23.45
C VAL A 18 13.58 54.11 -22.55
N VAL A 19 14.87 54.41 -22.64
CA VAL A 19 15.89 53.82 -21.76
C VAL A 19 15.61 54.17 -20.29
N GLU A 20 15.28 55.42 -19.99
CA GLU A 20 14.92 55.85 -18.64
C GLU A 20 13.69 55.11 -18.11
N GLN A 21 12.66 54.94 -18.94
CA GLN A 21 11.45 54.20 -18.58
C GLN A 21 11.73 52.71 -18.37
N VAL A 22 12.60 52.09 -19.18
CA VAL A 22 13.01 50.68 -18.99
C VAL A 22 13.72 50.51 -17.65
N VAL A 23 14.69 51.37 -17.34
CA VAL A 23 15.40 51.34 -16.05
C VAL A 23 14.42 51.54 -14.89
N ARG A 24 13.48 52.47 -15.02
CA ARG A 24 12.45 52.70 -14.01
C ARG A 24 11.52 51.51 -13.82
N ASN A 25 11.13 50.85 -14.91
CA ASN A 25 10.30 49.64 -14.87
C ASN A 25 11.04 48.48 -14.20
N GLU A 26 12.33 48.30 -14.49
CA GLU A 26 13.16 47.29 -13.81
C GLU A 26 13.25 47.55 -12.30
N GLN A 27 13.47 48.81 -11.89
CA GLN A 27 13.48 49.20 -10.48
C GLN A 27 12.13 48.96 -9.79
N LEU A 28 11.02 49.28 -10.46
CA LEU A 28 9.68 49.03 -9.93
C LEU A 28 9.39 47.53 -9.82
N ASN A 29 9.78 46.73 -10.81
CA ASN A 29 9.61 45.28 -10.79
C ASN A 29 10.42 44.64 -9.66
N ALA A 30 11.68 45.05 -9.48
CA ALA A 30 12.50 44.59 -8.35
C ALA A 30 11.85 44.92 -7.00
N ARG A 31 11.24 46.11 -6.88
CA ARG A 31 10.52 46.52 -5.67
C ARG A 31 9.24 45.71 -5.45
N ILE A 32 8.51 45.36 -6.51
CA ILE A 32 7.32 44.50 -6.42
C ILE A 32 7.71 43.11 -5.90
N ILE A 33 8.77 42.51 -6.44
CA ILE A 33 9.25 41.18 -6.01
C ILE A 33 9.60 41.22 -4.51
N LEU A 34 10.39 42.21 -4.09
CA LEU A 34 10.77 42.37 -2.69
C LEU A 34 9.53 42.52 -1.79
N LEU A 35 8.55 43.34 -2.18
CA LEU A 35 7.32 43.53 -1.41
C LEU A 35 6.46 42.26 -1.37
N GLN A 36 6.41 41.48 -2.45
CA GLN A 36 5.72 40.19 -2.49
C GLN A 36 6.39 39.18 -1.55
N GLU A 37 7.71 39.12 -1.51
CA GLU A 37 8.45 38.27 -0.57
C GLU A 37 8.19 38.67 0.89
N GLN A 38 8.20 39.97 1.18
CA GLN A 38 7.87 40.49 2.52
C GLN A 38 6.43 40.16 2.91
N LEU A 39 5.48 40.29 1.98
CA LEU A 39 4.08 39.93 2.20
C LEU A 39 3.95 38.43 2.47
N ASN A 40 4.56 37.59 1.65
CA ASN A 40 4.54 36.13 1.82
C ASN A 40 5.14 35.72 3.17
N LEU A 41 6.24 36.35 3.58
CA LEU A 41 6.85 36.12 4.88
C LEU A 41 5.95 36.59 6.03
N ALA A 42 5.30 37.73 5.90
CA ALA A 42 4.34 38.22 6.89
C ALA A 42 3.08 37.34 6.99
N LEU A 43 2.56 36.87 5.85
CA LEU A 43 1.46 35.91 5.77
C LEU A 43 1.86 34.57 6.38
N ALA A 44 3.06 34.07 6.09
CA ALA A 44 3.59 32.87 6.72
C ALA A 44 3.72 33.04 8.25
N LYS A 45 4.28 34.16 8.74
CA LYS A 45 4.34 34.43 10.19
C LYS A 45 2.96 34.51 10.85
N ARG A 46 1.94 35.02 10.15
CA ARG A 46 0.60 35.26 10.69
C ARG A 46 -0.32 34.04 10.58
N TYR A 47 -0.20 33.25 9.51
CA TYR A 47 -1.13 32.18 9.15
C TYR A 47 -0.49 30.80 9.01
N ALA A 48 0.84 30.70 8.85
CA ALA A 48 1.49 29.41 9.03
C ALA A 48 1.49 29.08 10.52
N ALA A 49 1.34 27.78 10.83
CA ALA A 49 1.36 27.32 12.20
C ALA A 49 2.69 27.75 12.85
N SER A 50 2.63 28.69 13.82
CA SER A 50 3.79 29.19 14.57
C SER A 50 4.32 28.15 15.57
N SER A 51 4.05 26.86 15.33
CA SER A 51 4.40 25.79 16.24
C SER A 51 4.44 24.46 15.49
N GLU A 52 5.60 23.81 15.50
CA GLU A 52 5.72 22.35 15.44
C GLU A 52 5.21 21.73 16.75
N LYS A 53 4.05 22.19 17.25
CA LYS A 53 3.37 21.51 18.35
C LYS A 53 2.72 20.31 17.72
N VAL A 54 3.40 19.17 17.81
CA VAL A 54 2.81 17.87 17.54
C VAL A 54 1.51 17.81 18.33
N SER A 55 0.37 17.76 17.64
CA SER A 55 -0.91 17.67 18.34
C SER A 55 -0.94 16.35 19.12
N ALA A 56 -1.62 16.31 20.26
CA ALA A 56 -1.78 15.06 21.00
C ALA A 56 -2.39 13.95 20.12
N ASP A 57 -3.23 14.32 19.15
CA ASP A 57 -3.79 13.41 18.15
C ASP A 57 -2.76 12.93 17.12
N GLN A 58 -1.74 13.74 16.80
CA GLN A 58 -0.65 13.34 15.91
C GLN A 58 0.37 12.42 16.63
N ILE A 59 0.51 12.54 17.96
CA ILE A 59 1.24 11.57 18.78
C ILE A 59 0.52 10.21 18.74
N ARG A 60 -0.81 10.22 18.88
CA ARG A 60 -1.67 9.01 18.83
C ARG A 60 -1.80 8.37 17.45
N LEU A 61 -1.33 9.02 16.39
CA LEU A 61 -1.40 8.51 15.01
C LEU A 61 -0.56 7.25 14.81
N PHE A 62 0.46 7.03 15.65
CA PHE A 62 1.31 5.83 15.61
C PHE A 62 0.95 4.81 16.69
N ASP A 63 0.04 5.16 17.60
CA ASP A 63 -0.43 4.32 18.71
C ASP A 63 -1.84 3.77 18.42
N GLU A 64 -2.22 3.60 17.15
CA GLU A 64 -3.53 3.11 16.73
C GLU A 64 -3.93 1.82 17.45
N ALA A 65 -2.97 0.90 17.64
CA ALA A 65 -3.18 -0.35 18.36
C ALA A 65 -3.52 -0.14 19.85
N GLU A 66 -2.97 0.88 20.50
CA GLU A 66 -3.20 1.20 21.92
C GLU A 66 -4.49 2.01 22.11
N VAL A 67 -4.85 2.83 21.13
CA VAL A 67 -6.11 3.57 21.09
C VAL A 67 -7.30 2.64 20.82
N GLU A 68 -7.13 1.67 19.92
CA GLU A 68 -8.16 0.68 19.59
C GLU A 68 -8.19 -0.53 20.52
N ALA A 69 -7.12 -0.75 21.31
CA ALA A 69 -7.16 -1.71 22.39
C ALA A 69 -8.24 -1.30 23.39
N PRO A 70 -9.24 -2.15 23.68
CA PRO A 70 -10.15 -1.87 24.77
C PRO A 70 -9.31 -1.77 26.05
N ALA A 71 -9.40 -0.65 26.76
CA ALA A 71 -8.83 -0.54 28.10
C ALA A 71 -9.29 -1.76 28.90
N ASP A 72 -8.34 -2.54 29.39
CA ASP A 72 -8.60 -3.74 30.18
C ASP A 72 -9.71 -3.44 31.19
N VAL A 73 -10.67 -4.36 31.28
CA VAL A 73 -11.89 -4.26 32.10
C VAL A 73 -11.58 -4.42 33.60
N ALA A 74 -10.44 -3.92 34.04
CA ALA A 74 -9.94 -3.89 35.41
C ALA A 74 -9.76 -2.43 35.86
N ALA A 75 -10.82 -1.63 35.77
CA ALA A 75 -10.93 -0.46 36.61
C ALA A 75 -11.58 -0.91 37.92
N ASP A 76 -10.82 -0.83 39.00
CA ASP A 76 -11.26 -1.04 40.38
C ASP A 76 -12.62 -0.37 40.62
N VAL A 77 -13.58 -1.18 41.03
CA VAL A 77 -14.92 -0.71 41.39
C VAL A 77 -14.82 -0.11 42.79
N ASP A 78 -14.81 1.22 42.89
CA ASP A 78 -15.16 1.90 44.14
C ASP A 78 -16.60 1.53 44.52
N VAL A 79 -16.72 0.67 45.54
CA VAL A 79 -18.00 0.12 46.00
C VAL A 79 -18.76 1.22 46.75
N THR A 80 -19.72 1.83 46.07
CA THR A 80 -20.93 2.37 46.73
C THR A 80 -22.05 1.35 46.52
N PRO A 81 -22.74 0.87 47.57
CA PRO A 81 -23.72 -0.19 47.41
C PRO A 81 -25.01 0.37 46.78
N VAL A 82 -25.10 0.28 45.46
CA VAL A 82 -26.37 0.36 44.73
C VAL A 82 -26.77 -1.07 44.37
N THR A 83 -27.87 -1.55 44.94
CA THR A 83 -28.45 -2.86 44.61
C THR A 83 -29.04 -2.81 43.19
N ILE A 84 -28.27 -3.29 42.22
CA ILE A 84 -28.72 -3.50 40.84
C ILE A 84 -28.97 -5.00 40.65
N ALA A 85 -30.10 -5.35 40.03
CA ALA A 85 -30.46 -6.73 39.71
C ALA A 85 -29.36 -7.38 38.84
N GLU A 86 -29.07 -8.63 39.13
CA GLU A 86 -27.94 -9.38 38.60
C GLU A 86 -28.05 -9.56 37.07
N HIS A 87 -27.40 -8.69 36.30
CA HIS A 87 -27.28 -8.88 34.86
C HIS A 87 -26.23 -9.95 34.58
N THR A 88 -26.67 -11.10 34.10
CA THR A 88 -25.78 -12.17 33.62
C THR A 88 -25.06 -11.66 32.38
N ARG A 89 -23.79 -11.22 32.55
CA ARG A 89 -22.92 -10.91 31.41
C ARG A 89 -22.73 -12.18 30.58
N THR A 90 -23.26 -12.21 29.36
CA THR A 90 -22.89 -13.21 28.36
C THR A 90 -21.41 -13.04 28.07
N ARG A 91 -20.59 -13.99 28.52
CA ARG A 91 -19.16 -14.03 28.19
C ARG A 91 -19.04 -14.12 26.66
N ARG A 92 -18.58 -13.04 26.04
CA ARG A 92 -18.28 -12.98 24.60
C ARG A 92 -17.07 -13.86 24.34
N GLY A 93 -17.30 -15.13 24.04
CA GLY A 93 -16.24 -16.02 23.53
C GLY A 93 -15.70 -15.51 22.20
N ARG A 94 -14.49 -15.95 21.84
CA ARG A 94 -13.91 -15.65 20.51
C ARG A 94 -14.87 -16.15 19.43
N LYS A 95 -15.11 -15.34 18.40
CA LYS A 95 -15.87 -15.78 17.22
C LYS A 95 -15.08 -16.91 16.53
N PRO A 96 -15.76 -17.96 16.04
CA PRO A 96 -15.09 -19.05 15.35
C PRO A 96 -14.41 -18.53 14.07
N LEU A 97 -13.27 -19.12 13.73
CA LEU A 97 -12.56 -18.80 12.50
C LEU A 97 -13.36 -19.28 11.27
N PRO A 98 -13.20 -18.62 10.11
CA PRO A 98 -13.92 -19.00 8.91
C PRO A 98 -13.72 -20.49 8.53
N ALA A 99 -14.83 -21.19 8.28
CA ALA A 99 -14.82 -22.62 7.94
C ALA A 99 -14.13 -22.92 6.59
N ALA A 100 -14.02 -21.93 5.71
CA ALA A 100 -13.41 -22.08 4.38
C ALA A 100 -11.87 -22.13 4.39
N LEU A 101 -11.23 -21.69 5.49
CA LEU A 101 -9.77 -21.75 5.61
C LEU A 101 -9.31 -23.18 5.90
N PRO A 102 -8.23 -23.65 5.26
CA PRO A 102 -7.69 -24.99 5.52
C PRO A 102 -7.20 -25.08 6.97
N ARG A 103 -7.56 -26.17 7.66
CA ARG A 103 -7.06 -26.52 8.99
C ARG A 103 -5.93 -27.52 8.84
N ILE A 104 -4.81 -27.26 9.51
CA ILE A 104 -3.66 -28.17 9.59
C ILE A 104 -3.56 -28.62 11.04
N ASP A 105 -3.76 -29.90 11.29
CA ASP A 105 -3.73 -30.46 12.64
C ASP A 105 -2.27 -30.64 13.09
N VAL A 106 -1.87 -29.90 14.13
CA VAL A 106 -0.58 -30.05 14.80
C VAL A 106 -0.84 -30.76 16.12
N ILE A 107 -0.55 -32.07 16.17
CA ILE A 107 -0.81 -32.89 17.35
C ILE A 107 0.39 -32.80 18.29
N HIS A 108 0.14 -32.30 19.51
CA HIS A 108 1.12 -32.28 20.59
C HIS A 108 0.89 -33.48 21.51
N GLU A 109 1.77 -34.48 21.45
CA GLU A 109 1.71 -35.65 22.31
C GLU A 109 2.74 -35.55 23.45
N LEU A 110 2.48 -36.21 24.59
CA LEU A 110 3.47 -36.30 25.67
C LEU A 110 4.73 -37.03 25.19
N PRO A 111 5.93 -36.71 25.69
CA PRO A 111 7.13 -37.51 25.46
C PRO A 111 6.91 -38.97 25.88
N GLU A 112 7.53 -39.95 25.20
CA GLU A 112 7.34 -41.38 25.50
C GLU A 112 7.65 -41.75 26.96
N ALA A 113 8.63 -41.09 27.57
CA ALA A 113 9.00 -41.28 28.96
C ALA A 113 7.90 -40.87 29.96
N GLU A 114 7.03 -39.94 29.58
CA GLU A 114 5.93 -39.42 30.40
C GLU A 114 4.59 -40.12 30.10
N ARG A 115 4.55 -40.99 29.08
CA ARG A 115 3.37 -41.81 28.75
C ARG A 115 3.24 -43.05 29.63
N VAL A 116 3.81 -43.02 30.83
CA VAL A 116 3.80 -44.12 31.78
C VAL A 116 3.15 -43.65 33.05
N CYS A 117 2.19 -44.43 33.57
CA CYS A 117 1.51 -44.13 34.81
C CYS A 117 2.53 -44.18 35.96
N PRO A 118 2.69 -43.10 36.75
CA PRO A 118 3.64 -43.06 37.86
C PRO A 118 3.27 -44.01 39.02
N HIS A 119 2.04 -44.52 39.05
CA HIS A 119 1.53 -45.37 40.13
C HIS A 119 1.64 -46.88 39.81
N ASP A 120 1.47 -47.28 38.55
CA ASP A 120 1.36 -48.70 38.14
C ASP A 120 2.21 -49.05 36.91
N GLY A 121 2.97 -48.10 36.37
CA GLY A 121 3.92 -48.36 35.27
C GLY A 121 3.27 -48.69 33.92
N ALA A 122 1.93 -48.62 33.83
CA ALA A 122 1.18 -48.90 32.63
C ALA A 122 1.24 -47.74 31.64
N VAL A 123 1.18 -48.04 30.34
CA VAL A 123 1.16 -47.01 29.28
C VAL A 123 -0.15 -46.23 29.32
N LEU A 124 -0.07 -44.90 29.40
CA LEU A 124 -1.22 -43.99 29.39
C LEU A 124 -1.91 -44.02 28.02
N LYS A 125 -3.25 -44.10 28.03
CA LYS A 125 -4.08 -44.03 26.82
C LYS A 125 -4.65 -42.62 26.66
N ALA A 126 -4.78 -42.16 25.41
CA ALA A 126 -5.45 -40.90 25.11
C ALA A 126 -6.96 -41.02 25.39
N ILE A 127 -7.50 -40.11 26.21
CA ILE A 127 -8.91 -40.13 26.67
C ILE A 127 -9.69 -38.91 26.15
N GLY A 128 -9.02 -37.83 25.76
CA GLY A 128 -9.64 -36.64 25.20
C GLY A 128 -8.62 -35.66 24.63
N GLU A 129 -9.10 -34.73 23.82
CA GLU A 129 -8.30 -33.69 23.18
C GLU A 129 -8.87 -32.31 23.50
N VAL A 130 -7.98 -31.34 23.68
CA VAL A 130 -8.36 -29.93 23.84
C VAL A 130 -7.92 -29.20 22.58
N VAL A 131 -8.89 -28.80 21.76
CA VAL A 131 -8.64 -28.15 20.47
C VAL A 131 -8.58 -26.64 20.65
N SER A 132 -7.49 -26.02 20.18
CA SER A 132 -7.36 -24.56 20.06
C SER A 132 -6.96 -24.19 18.64
N GLU A 133 -7.72 -23.31 17.99
CA GLU A 133 -7.42 -22.86 16.64
C GLU A 133 -6.55 -21.60 16.66
N GLN A 134 -5.58 -21.53 15.74
CA GLN A 134 -4.73 -20.36 15.52
C GLN A 134 -4.68 -20.04 14.02
N LEU A 135 -4.60 -18.75 13.68
CA LEU A 135 -4.33 -18.32 12.31
C LEU A 135 -2.83 -18.26 12.09
N ASP A 136 -2.34 -19.02 11.13
CA ASP A 136 -0.96 -18.97 10.65
C ASP A 136 -0.91 -18.37 9.24
N ILE A 137 0.20 -17.70 8.92
CA ILE A 137 0.44 -17.09 7.61
C ILE A 137 1.68 -17.75 7.00
N VAL A 138 1.46 -18.58 5.99
CA VAL A 138 2.53 -19.01 5.08
C VAL A 138 2.71 -17.93 4.01
N PRO A 139 3.90 -17.34 3.85
CA PRO A 139 4.15 -16.30 2.84
C PRO A 139 3.74 -16.74 1.44
N ALA A 140 3.39 -15.76 0.59
CA ALA A 140 3.00 -16.00 -0.79
C ALA A 140 4.09 -16.82 -1.53
N THR A 141 3.72 -18.01 -2.01
CA THR A 141 4.64 -18.89 -2.75
C THR A 141 4.78 -18.42 -4.19
N ILE A 142 5.97 -17.95 -4.56
CA ILE A 142 6.31 -17.61 -5.94
C ILE A 142 6.87 -18.86 -6.63
N ARG A 143 6.36 -19.15 -7.83
CA ARG A 143 6.81 -20.29 -8.65
C ARG A 143 7.16 -19.85 -10.06
N VAL A 144 8.10 -20.55 -10.69
CA VAL A 144 8.46 -20.33 -12.09
C VAL A 144 7.64 -21.27 -12.98
N LEU A 145 6.89 -20.71 -13.92
CA LEU A 145 6.17 -21.49 -14.93
C LEU A 145 7.08 -21.78 -16.13
N LYS A 146 7.55 -23.02 -16.25
CA LYS A 146 8.38 -23.47 -17.38
C LYS A 146 7.49 -23.99 -18.51
N HIS A 147 7.29 -23.16 -19.54
CA HIS A 147 6.55 -23.57 -20.74
C HIS A 147 7.47 -24.32 -21.71
N ILE A 148 7.29 -25.65 -21.83
CA ILE A 148 8.03 -26.49 -22.78
C ILE A 148 7.20 -26.67 -24.05
N ARG A 149 7.72 -26.22 -25.19
CA ARG A 149 7.07 -26.35 -26.50
C ARG A 149 7.70 -27.50 -27.26
N VAL A 150 6.94 -28.57 -27.47
CA VAL A 150 7.41 -29.75 -28.20
C VAL A 150 7.29 -29.49 -29.70
N THR A 151 8.36 -29.81 -30.42
CA THR A 151 8.39 -29.81 -31.89
C THR A 151 8.24 -31.23 -32.40
N TYR A 152 7.29 -31.44 -33.28
CA TYR A 152 7.03 -32.72 -33.94
C TYR A 152 7.55 -32.65 -35.37
N ALA A 153 8.32 -33.67 -35.76
CA ALA A 153 8.76 -33.86 -37.13
C ALA A 153 8.04 -35.08 -37.72
N CYS A 154 7.68 -35.01 -39.00
CA CYS A 154 7.25 -36.18 -39.76
C CYS A 154 8.49 -36.95 -40.25
N GLU A 155 8.39 -38.28 -40.29
CA GLU A 155 9.48 -39.18 -40.74
C GLU A 155 9.91 -38.93 -42.20
N CYS A 156 9.04 -38.35 -43.03
CA CYS A 156 9.39 -37.96 -44.40
C CYS A 156 10.35 -36.74 -44.47
N GLY A 157 10.69 -36.13 -43.34
CA GLY A 157 11.62 -34.99 -43.24
C GLY A 157 11.06 -33.65 -43.73
N GLN A 158 9.85 -33.63 -44.31
CA GLN A 158 9.29 -32.42 -44.94
C GLN A 158 8.39 -31.58 -44.03
N CYS A 159 7.97 -32.08 -42.86
CA CYS A 159 7.03 -31.37 -41.99
C CYS A 159 7.57 -31.27 -40.57
N LEU A 160 7.77 -30.04 -40.10
CA LEU A 160 8.09 -29.70 -38.70
C LEU A 160 6.98 -28.80 -38.14
N LYS A 161 6.38 -29.19 -37.01
CA LYS A 161 5.32 -28.44 -36.34
C LYS A 161 5.64 -28.25 -34.86
N THR A 162 5.64 -27.01 -34.40
CA THR A 162 5.87 -26.66 -33.00
C THR A 162 4.56 -26.34 -32.32
N ALA A 163 4.31 -26.92 -31.13
CA ALA A 163 3.15 -26.55 -30.33
C ALA A 163 3.11 -25.02 -30.09
N PRO A 164 1.98 -24.33 -30.32
CA PRO A 164 1.87 -22.90 -30.07
C PRO A 164 1.87 -22.60 -28.57
N LEU A 165 2.36 -21.43 -28.20
CA LEU A 165 2.26 -20.94 -26.81
C LEU A 165 0.89 -20.28 -26.62
N PRO A 166 0.20 -20.49 -25.48
CA PRO A 166 -1.01 -19.74 -25.19
C PRO A 166 -0.75 -18.23 -25.19
N PRO A 167 -1.72 -17.40 -25.61
CA PRO A 167 -1.57 -15.96 -25.62
C PRO A 167 -1.29 -15.46 -24.20
N GLN A 168 -0.24 -14.66 -24.06
CA GLN A 168 0.14 -14.03 -22.80
C GLN A 168 -0.33 -12.57 -22.79
N PRO A 169 -0.75 -12.02 -21.63
CA PRO A 169 -1.15 -10.62 -21.53
C PRO A 169 -0.06 -9.68 -22.02
N ILE A 170 1.18 -9.93 -21.57
CA ILE A 170 2.37 -9.24 -22.06
C ILE A 170 3.27 -10.28 -22.76
N PRO A 171 3.37 -10.24 -24.11
CA PRO A 171 4.23 -11.17 -24.85
C PRO A 171 5.70 -11.08 -24.42
N ARG A 172 6.34 -12.25 -24.23
CA ARG A 172 7.76 -12.38 -23.83
C ARG A 172 8.11 -11.77 -22.47
N SER A 173 7.13 -11.40 -21.65
CA SER A 173 7.36 -10.97 -20.27
C SER A 173 7.75 -12.14 -19.36
N LEU A 174 8.50 -11.83 -18.30
CA LEU A 174 8.72 -12.72 -17.17
C LEU A 174 7.44 -12.90 -16.34
N ALA A 175 6.54 -11.93 -16.36
CA ALA A 175 5.33 -11.95 -15.54
C ALA A 175 4.25 -12.86 -16.14
N SER A 176 3.80 -13.82 -15.34
CA SER A 176 2.59 -14.59 -15.60
C SER A 176 1.34 -13.71 -15.35
N PRO A 177 0.16 -14.10 -15.88
CA PRO A 177 -1.08 -13.40 -15.60
C PRO A 177 -1.38 -13.26 -14.09
N GLY A 178 -1.07 -14.30 -13.30
CA GLY A 178 -1.25 -14.28 -11.85
C GLY A 178 -0.31 -13.30 -11.15
N LEU A 179 0.95 -13.20 -11.57
CA LEU A 179 1.88 -12.23 -11.02
C LEU A 179 1.44 -10.79 -11.34
N LEU A 180 0.99 -10.54 -12.58
CA LEU A 180 0.45 -9.24 -12.98
C LEU A 180 -0.76 -8.87 -12.12
N ALA A 181 -1.71 -9.79 -11.95
CA ALA A 181 -2.90 -9.56 -11.14
C ALA A 181 -2.53 -9.22 -9.68
N HIS A 182 -1.60 -9.97 -9.09
CA HIS A 182 -1.13 -9.70 -7.74
C HIS A 182 -0.52 -8.30 -7.59
N ILE A 183 0.41 -7.92 -8.49
CA ILE A 183 1.06 -6.59 -8.43
C ILE A 183 0.05 -5.46 -8.62
N VAL A 184 -0.93 -5.63 -9.52
CA VAL A 184 -2.01 -4.65 -9.76
C VAL A 184 -2.88 -4.48 -8.51
N VAL A 185 -3.36 -5.58 -7.92
CA VAL A 185 -4.20 -5.55 -6.71
C VAL A 185 -3.41 -4.94 -5.55
N SER A 186 -2.19 -5.43 -5.30
CA SER A 186 -1.33 -4.88 -4.27
C SER A 186 -1.11 -3.37 -4.45
N LYS A 187 -0.91 -2.90 -5.69
CA LYS A 187 -0.67 -1.47 -5.96
C LYS A 187 -1.90 -0.61 -5.73
N TYR A 188 -3.03 -0.99 -6.31
CA TYR A 188 -4.20 -0.11 -6.42
C TYR A 188 -5.28 -0.38 -5.37
N GLN A 189 -5.46 -1.64 -4.96
CA GLN A 189 -6.42 -2.02 -3.94
C GLN A 189 -5.81 -1.92 -2.53
N ASP A 190 -4.61 -2.45 -2.35
CA ASP A 190 -3.95 -2.51 -1.03
C ASP A 190 -3.02 -1.31 -0.77
N ALA A 191 -3.03 -0.33 -1.68
CA ALA A 191 -2.22 0.89 -1.61
C ALA A 191 -0.71 0.65 -1.37
N LEU A 192 -0.17 -0.48 -1.86
CA LEU A 192 1.22 -0.88 -1.66
C LEU A 192 2.11 -0.34 -2.79
N PRO A 193 2.98 0.66 -2.53
CA PRO A 193 3.79 1.26 -3.58
C PRO A 193 4.79 0.27 -4.19
N LEU A 194 5.12 0.44 -5.49
CA LEU A 194 5.95 -0.51 -6.23
C LEU A 194 7.34 -0.75 -5.62
N TYR A 195 7.97 0.26 -5.02
CA TYR A 195 9.27 0.10 -4.35
C TYR A 195 9.17 -0.83 -3.12
N ARG A 196 8.03 -0.80 -2.43
CA ARG A 196 7.78 -1.64 -1.26
C ARG A 196 7.48 -3.07 -1.70
N GLN A 197 6.76 -3.23 -2.82
CA GLN A 197 6.57 -4.53 -3.44
C GLN A 197 7.90 -5.16 -3.86
N GLU A 198 8.79 -4.40 -4.51
CA GLU A 198 10.15 -4.82 -4.83
C GLU A 198 10.90 -5.32 -3.58
N GLN A 199 10.89 -4.55 -2.49
CA GLN A 199 11.54 -4.97 -1.23
C GLN A 199 10.91 -6.25 -0.62
N ILE A 200 9.60 -6.41 -0.70
CA ILE A 200 8.90 -7.61 -0.23
C ILE A 200 9.32 -8.83 -1.06
N LEU A 201 9.39 -8.70 -2.38
CA LEU A 201 9.84 -9.74 -3.29
C LEU A 201 11.32 -10.09 -3.04
N GLN A 202 12.16 -9.10 -2.76
CA GLN A 202 13.57 -9.33 -2.42
C GLN A 202 13.74 -10.13 -1.12
N ARG A 203 12.89 -9.94 -0.11
CA ARG A 203 12.93 -10.71 1.15
C ARG A 203 12.70 -12.21 0.95
N ILE A 204 12.00 -12.59 -0.11
CA ILE A 204 11.78 -13.99 -0.50
C ILE A 204 12.71 -14.44 -1.63
N GLY A 205 13.80 -13.69 -1.88
CA GLY A 205 14.84 -14.04 -2.84
C GLY A 205 14.51 -13.75 -4.29
N VAL A 206 13.46 -12.97 -4.57
CA VAL A 206 13.05 -12.60 -5.94
C VAL A 206 13.49 -11.17 -6.24
N ASP A 207 14.48 -11.03 -7.12
CA ASP A 207 14.94 -9.71 -7.58
C ASP A 207 14.12 -9.25 -8.79
N LEU A 208 13.23 -8.28 -8.57
CA LEU A 208 12.37 -7.68 -9.58
C LEU A 208 12.45 -6.16 -9.48
N PRO A 209 13.20 -5.50 -10.40
CA PRO A 209 13.39 -4.07 -10.35
C PRO A 209 12.06 -3.30 -10.41
N ARG A 210 11.95 -2.23 -9.62
CA ARG A 210 10.78 -1.33 -9.67
C ARG A 210 10.42 -0.86 -11.08
N ALA A 211 11.43 -0.60 -11.93
CA ALA A 211 11.22 -0.18 -13.31
C ALA A 211 10.43 -1.23 -14.11
N THR A 212 10.75 -2.52 -13.91
CA THR A 212 10.04 -3.65 -14.52
C THR A 212 8.59 -3.69 -14.04
N LEU A 213 8.36 -3.56 -12.73
CA LEU A 213 7.01 -3.51 -12.16
C LEU A 213 6.20 -2.33 -12.73
N ALA A 214 6.81 -1.15 -12.85
CA ALA A 214 6.17 0.03 -13.40
C ALA A 214 5.77 -0.16 -14.86
N ASN A 215 6.66 -0.72 -15.68
CA ASN A 215 6.39 -1.03 -17.08
C ASN A 215 5.23 -2.03 -17.21
N TRP A 216 5.17 -3.04 -16.34
CA TRP A 216 4.03 -3.97 -16.31
C TRP A 216 2.72 -3.28 -15.96
N MET A 217 2.71 -2.31 -15.04
CA MET A 217 1.49 -1.55 -14.71
C MET A 217 0.99 -0.71 -15.88
N ILE A 218 1.91 -0.11 -16.65
CA ILE A 218 1.55 0.65 -17.86
C ILE A 218 0.87 -0.27 -18.88
N GLN A 219 1.48 -1.43 -19.14
CA GLN A 219 0.93 -2.41 -20.10
C GLN A 219 -0.35 -3.07 -19.59
N ALA A 220 -0.48 -3.32 -18.29
CA ALA A 220 -1.74 -3.80 -17.72
C ALA A 220 -2.87 -2.76 -17.89
N GLY A 221 -2.54 -1.48 -17.75
CA GLY A 221 -3.49 -0.38 -18.00
C GLY A 221 -4.02 -0.38 -19.43
N THR A 222 -3.16 -0.58 -20.43
CA THR A 222 -3.60 -0.64 -21.83
C THR A 222 -4.48 -1.87 -22.10
N LEU A 223 -4.17 -3.02 -21.49
CA LEU A 223 -4.96 -4.25 -21.63
C LEU A 223 -6.37 -4.14 -21.02
N ILE A 224 -6.51 -3.43 -19.90
CA ILE A 224 -7.78 -3.27 -19.19
C ILE A 224 -8.62 -2.12 -19.76
N GLN A 225 -8.05 -1.26 -20.60
CA GLN A 225 -8.74 -0.09 -21.17
C GLN A 225 -10.11 -0.41 -21.81
N PRO A 226 -10.31 -1.51 -22.57
CA PRO A 226 -11.62 -1.84 -23.11
C PRO A 226 -12.67 -2.11 -22.03
N LEU A 227 -12.29 -2.72 -20.91
CA LEU A 227 -13.18 -2.95 -19.77
C LEU A 227 -13.53 -1.64 -19.06
N ILE A 228 -12.55 -0.74 -18.91
CA ILE A 228 -12.79 0.60 -18.34
C ILE A 228 -13.76 1.39 -19.21
N ASN A 229 -13.61 1.32 -20.54
CA ASN A 229 -14.52 1.99 -21.47
C ASN A 229 -15.95 1.43 -21.31
N LEU A 230 -16.11 0.11 -21.30
CA LEU A 230 -17.42 -0.52 -21.09
C LEU A 230 -18.05 -0.18 -19.72
N LEU A 231 -17.25 -0.06 -18.68
CA LEU A 231 -17.73 0.37 -17.36
C LEU A 231 -18.21 1.83 -17.38
N ARG A 232 -17.49 2.72 -18.08
CA ARG A 232 -17.88 4.12 -18.24
C ARG A 232 -19.12 4.29 -19.09
N ASP A 233 -19.30 3.47 -20.14
CA ASP A 233 -20.47 3.53 -21.01
C ASP A 233 -21.77 3.08 -20.30
N ARG A 234 -21.64 2.34 -19.19
CA ARG A 234 -22.77 1.84 -18.38
C ARG A 234 -23.08 2.69 -17.14
N LEU A 235 -22.21 3.64 -16.80
CA LEU A 235 -22.38 4.58 -15.68
C LEU A 235 -22.98 5.89 -16.18
#